data_AF-A0A8X6V7D8-F1
#
_entry.id   AF-A0A8X6V7D8-F1
#
_cell.length_a   1.000
_cell.length_b   1.000
_cell.length_c   1.000
_cell.angle_alpha   90.00
_cell.angle_beta   90.00
_cell.angle_gamma   90.00
#
_symmetry.space_group_name_H-M   'P 1'
#
loop_
_entity.id
_entity.type
_entity.pdbx_description
1 polymer ?
#
loop_
_entity_poly.entity_id
_entity_poly.type
_entity_poly.pdbx_seq_one_letter_code
_entity_poly.pdbx_strand_id
1 'polypeptide(L)'
;MPRKRKGADLSRSTSKARNLRNSRSERTEEQIQQQNTDARVRMAQLHQEEPEDTRAERNEVRRLEQQQSRRFTVNRRRTNDQQRQQVHRAFISDSFLRLAFQYEPDIEYYAHSKVVIGAMDKECPHCHALKFKNEPAGMCCASGKVQLPEIETPPEPLNGLLIGTDPDSNVFLKSIRRFNSCFQMTSFEQQK
;
A
#
# COMPACT_ATOMS: atom_id res chain seq x y z
N MET A 1 -17.82 -43.78 1.36
CA MET A 1 -16.75 -42.76 1.33
C MET A 1 -16.36 -42.50 -0.12
N PRO A 2 -16.65 -41.32 -0.71
CA PRO A 2 -16.25 -41.03 -2.08
C PRO A 2 -14.73 -40.84 -2.14
N ARG A 3 -14.06 -41.55 -3.06
CA ARG A 3 -12.61 -41.44 -3.25
C ARG A 3 -12.24 -40.01 -3.68
N LYS A 4 -11.32 -39.37 -2.96
CA LYS A 4 -10.69 -38.09 -3.35
C LYS A 4 -10.16 -38.22 -4.79
N ARG A 5 -10.73 -37.47 -5.72
CA ARG A 5 -10.15 -37.28 -7.05
C ARG A 5 -8.79 -36.61 -6.86
N LYS A 6 -7.69 -37.28 -7.26
CA LYS A 6 -6.36 -36.67 -7.33
C LYS A 6 -6.49 -35.41 -8.19
N GLY A 7 -6.16 -34.24 -7.61
CA GLY A 7 -6.14 -32.98 -8.35
C GLY A 7 -5.24 -33.11 -9.58
N ALA A 8 -5.67 -32.55 -10.70
CA ALA A 8 -4.83 -32.46 -11.90
C ALA A 8 -3.57 -31.67 -11.55
N ASP A 9 -2.41 -32.28 -11.76
CA ASP A 9 -1.13 -31.67 -11.48
C ASP A 9 -0.84 -30.59 -12.53
N LEU A 10 -1.16 -29.33 -12.19
CA LEU A 10 -0.94 -28.14 -13.02
C LEU A 10 0.54 -27.86 -13.31
N SER A 11 1.46 -28.59 -12.66
CA SER A 11 2.91 -28.46 -12.84
C SER A 11 3.51 -29.44 -13.87
N ARG A 12 2.70 -30.34 -14.45
CA ARG A 12 3.16 -31.39 -15.36
C ARG A 12 3.49 -30.85 -16.76
N SER A 13 4.61 -30.12 -16.88
CA SER A 13 5.18 -29.73 -18.17
C SER A 13 5.79 -30.95 -18.85
N THR A 14 5.15 -31.42 -19.93
CA THR A 14 5.69 -32.54 -20.72
C THR A 14 6.97 -32.13 -21.44
N SER A 15 7.87 -33.09 -21.65
CA SER A 15 9.09 -32.87 -22.46
C SER A 15 8.77 -32.26 -23.83
N LYS A 16 7.66 -32.70 -24.46
CA LYS A 16 7.15 -32.15 -25.71
C LYS A 16 6.76 -30.66 -25.62
N ALA A 17 6.07 -30.26 -24.55
CA ALA A 17 5.70 -28.86 -24.33
C ALA A 17 6.92 -27.96 -24.09
N ARG A 18 7.93 -28.47 -23.37
CA ARG A 18 9.20 -27.75 -23.14
C ARG A 18 9.99 -27.58 -24.45
N ASN A 19 10.10 -28.64 -25.25
CA ASN A 19 10.76 -28.59 -26.55
C ASN A 19 10.04 -27.63 -27.51
N LEU A 20 8.71 -27.66 -27.58
CA LEU A 20 7.91 -26.70 -28.37
C LEU A 20 8.13 -25.25 -27.93
N ARG A 21 8.33 -24.99 -26.64
CA ARG A 21 8.62 -23.66 -26.11
C ARG A 21 10.01 -23.19 -26.52
N ASN A 22 11.03 -24.05 -26.38
CA ASN A 22 12.41 -23.74 -26.79
C ASN A 22 12.49 -23.51 -28.32
N SER A 23 11.88 -24.36 -29.12
CA SER A 23 11.79 -24.18 -30.58
C SER A 23 10.90 -23.02 -31.01
N ARG A 24 10.14 -22.39 -30.10
CA ARG A 24 9.43 -21.13 -30.35
C ARG A 24 10.30 -19.92 -30.02
N SER A 25 11.14 -19.99 -28.99
CA SER A 25 12.08 -18.92 -28.64
C SER A 25 13.25 -18.79 -29.60
N GLU A 26 13.60 -19.86 -30.33
CA GLU A 26 14.70 -19.89 -31.31
C GLU A 26 14.28 -19.44 -32.73
N ARG A 27 13.02 -19.04 -32.93
CA ARG A 27 12.52 -18.67 -34.27
C ARG A 27 12.95 -17.27 -34.66
N THR A 28 13.31 -17.11 -35.93
CA THR A 28 13.51 -15.79 -36.54
C THR A 28 12.18 -15.11 -36.82
N GLU A 29 12.19 -13.78 -36.91
CA GLU A 29 10.98 -12.98 -37.21
C GLU A 29 10.31 -13.39 -38.53
N GLU A 30 11.10 -13.74 -39.55
CA GLU A 30 10.62 -14.23 -40.84
C GLU A 30 9.87 -15.57 -40.70
N GLN A 31 10.41 -16.51 -39.91
CA GLN A 31 9.75 -17.78 -39.63
C GLN A 31 8.45 -17.59 -38.85
N ILE A 32 8.40 -16.59 -37.95
CA ILE A 32 7.19 -16.22 -37.21
C ILE A 32 6.15 -15.64 -38.17
N GLN A 33 6.55 -14.72 -39.06
CA GLN A 33 5.67 -14.13 -40.05
C GLN A 33 5.09 -15.19 -41.00
N GLN A 34 5.94 -16.06 -41.54
CA GLN A 34 5.52 -17.16 -42.42
C GLN A 34 4.53 -18.10 -41.73
N GLN A 35 4.77 -18.48 -40.46
CA GLN A 35 3.81 -19.31 -39.74
C GLN A 35 2.48 -18.61 -39.46
N ASN A 36 2.52 -17.31 -39.18
CA ASN A 36 1.32 -16.50 -38.99
C ASN A 36 0.53 -16.37 -40.31
N THR A 37 1.20 -16.19 -41.45
CA THR A 37 0.53 -16.17 -42.76
C THR A 37 -0.08 -17.52 -43.08
N ASP A 38 0.66 -18.61 -42.90
CA ASP A 38 0.16 -19.96 -43.16
C ASP A 38 -1.03 -20.31 -42.24
N ALA A 39 -0.99 -19.89 -40.97
CA ALA A 39 -2.10 -20.06 -40.05
C ALA A 39 -3.33 -19.25 -40.48
N ARG A 40 -3.16 -18.01 -40.97
CA ARG A 40 -4.26 -17.19 -41.50
C ARG A 40 -4.88 -17.82 -42.74
N VAL A 41 -4.07 -18.31 -43.68
CA VAL A 41 -4.55 -18.98 -44.90
C VAL A 41 -5.31 -20.25 -44.55
N ARG A 42 -4.76 -21.11 -43.67
CA ARG A 42 -5.45 -22.32 -43.20
C ARG A 42 -6.78 -22.01 -42.54
N MET A 43 -6.83 -21.00 -41.68
CA MET A 43 -8.08 -20.58 -41.03
C MET A 43 -9.09 -20.03 -42.04
N ALA A 44 -8.65 -19.28 -43.05
CA ALA A 44 -9.52 -18.76 -44.09
C ALA A 44 -10.13 -19.87 -44.96
N GLN A 45 -9.35 -20.89 -45.30
CA GLN A 45 -9.83 -22.08 -46.02
C GLN A 45 -10.89 -22.84 -45.18
N LEU A 46 -10.60 -23.09 -43.91
CA LEU A 46 -11.56 -23.73 -42.99
C LEU A 46 -12.87 -22.94 -42.85
N HIS A 47 -12.80 -21.61 -42.90
CA HIS A 47 -13.99 -20.76 -42.88
C HIS A 47 -14.76 -20.72 -44.21
N GLN A 48 -14.12 -20.99 -45.35
CA GLN A 48 -14.78 -21.10 -46.65
C GLN A 48 -15.53 -22.42 -46.81
N GLU A 49 -15.00 -23.50 -46.25
CA GLU A 49 -15.61 -24.84 -46.28
C GLU A 49 -16.66 -25.04 -45.17
N GLU A 50 -16.84 -24.05 -44.29
CA GLU A 50 -17.74 -24.13 -43.15
C GLU A 50 -19.22 -23.95 -43.57
N PRO A 51 -20.13 -24.85 -43.15
CA PRO A 51 -21.56 -24.68 -43.35
C PRO A 51 -22.11 -23.41 -42.68
N GLU A 52 -23.11 -22.77 -43.31
CA GLU A 52 -23.71 -21.53 -42.80
C GLU A 52 -24.33 -21.69 -41.40
N ASP A 53 -24.97 -22.83 -41.08
CA ASP A 53 -25.55 -23.07 -39.76
C ASP A 53 -24.50 -23.12 -38.65
N THR A 54 -23.38 -23.82 -38.88
CA THR A 54 -22.25 -23.88 -37.93
C THR A 54 -21.59 -22.52 -37.75
N ARG A 55 -21.54 -21.72 -38.82
CA ARG A 55 -21.00 -20.36 -38.78
C ARG A 55 -21.92 -19.43 -37.98
N ALA A 56 -23.23 -19.56 -38.15
CA ALA A 56 -24.23 -18.80 -37.40
C ALA A 56 -24.16 -19.13 -35.90
N GLU A 57 -24.11 -20.41 -35.54
CA GLU A 57 -24.00 -20.87 -34.15
C GLU A 57 -22.70 -20.36 -33.49
N ARG A 58 -21.55 -20.46 -34.18
CA ARG A 58 -20.27 -19.92 -33.70
C ARG A 58 -20.33 -18.41 -33.46
N ASN A 59 -20.95 -17.67 -34.37
CA ASN A 59 -21.12 -16.22 -34.23
C ASN A 59 -22.05 -15.86 -33.06
N GLU A 60 -23.10 -16.64 -32.83
CA GLU A 60 -24.02 -16.47 -31.72
C GLU A 60 -23.35 -16.75 -30.37
N VAL A 61 -22.57 -17.84 -30.27
CA VAL A 61 -21.74 -18.13 -29.08
C VAL A 61 -20.79 -16.97 -28.79
N ARG A 62 -20.06 -16.47 -29.81
CA ARG A 62 -19.14 -15.33 -29.63
C ARG A 62 -19.86 -14.07 -29.17
N ARG A 63 -21.08 -13.83 -29.67
CA ARG A 63 -21.92 -12.69 -29.27
C ARG A 63 -22.36 -12.80 -27.81
N LEU A 64 -22.78 -13.99 -27.38
CA LEU A 64 -23.19 -14.28 -26.00
C LEU A 64 -22.01 -14.14 -25.02
N GLU A 65 -20.83 -14.67 -25.36
CA GLU A 65 -19.60 -14.51 -24.57
C GLU A 65 -19.21 -13.02 -24.44
N GLN A 66 -19.30 -12.27 -25.54
CA GLN A 66 -19.00 -10.84 -25.54
C GLN A 66 -20.03 -10.04 -24.71
N GLN A 67 -21.31 -10.47 -24.71
CA GLN A 67 -22.34 -9.88 -23.86
C GLN A 67 -22.09 -10.18 -22.37
N GLN A 68 -21.73 -11.43 -22.04
CA GLN A 68 -21.42 -11.83 -20.66
C GLN A 68 -20.17 -11.10 -20.11
N SER A 69 -19.09 -11.03 -20.89
CA SER A 69 -17.86 -10.32 -20.49
C SER A 69 -18.09 -8.82 -20.27
N ARG A 70 -18.88 -8.17 -21.14
CA ARG A 70 -19.30 -6.78 -20.94
C ARG A 70 -20.13 -6.63 -19.66
N ARG A 71 -21.12 -7.49 -19.43
CA ARG A 71 -21.93 -7.49 -18.19
C ARG A 71 -21.07 -7.65 -16.94
N PHE A 72 -20.12 -8.57 -16.94
CA PHE A 72 -19.20 -8.78 -15.82
C PHE A 72 -18.38 -7.53 -15.52
N THR A 73 -17.83 -6.90 -16.56
CA THR A 73 -17.01 -5.69 -16.42
C THR A 73 -17.82 -4.51 -15.89
N VAL A 74 -19.04 -4.32 -16.39
CA VAL A 74 -19.96 -3.27 -15.92
C VAL A 74 -20.38 -3.52 -14.47
N ASN A 75 -20.76 -4.75 -14.12
CA ASN A 75 -21.12 -5.10 -12.75
C ASN A 75 -19.95 -4.85 -11.79
N ARG A 76 -18.72 -5.23 -12.17
CA ARG A 76 -17.53 -4.98 -11.35
C ARG A 76 -17.27 -3.49 -11.12
N ARG A 77 -17.44 -2.65 -12.14
CA ARG A 77 -17.32 -1.19 -11.99
C ARG A 77 -18.39 -0.66 -11.03
N ARG A 78 -19.64 -1.07 -11.25
CA ARG A 78 -20.78 -0.66 -10.41
C ARG A 78 -20.59 -1.04 -8.94
N THR A 79 -20.09 -2.24 -8.64
CA THR A 79 -19.83 -2.66 -7.25
C THR A 79 -18.72 -1.83 -6.61
N ASN A 80 -17.67 -1.50 -7.36
CA ASN A 80 -16.59 -0.64 -6.86
C ASN A 80 -17.09 0.78 -6.59
N ASP A 81 -17.89 1.35 -7.49
CA ASP A 81 -18.47 2.69 -7.33
C ASP A 81 -19.42 2.75 -6.13
N GLN A 82 -20.21 1.68 -5.92
CA GLN A 82 -21.07 1.56 -4.73
C GLN A 82 -20.26 1.52 -3.44
N GLN A 83 -19.15 0.78 -3.41
CA GLN A 83 -18.27 0.75 -2.24
C GLN A 83 -17.66 2.14 -1.96
N ARG A 84 -17.15 2.83 -2.99
CA ARG A 84 -16.64 4.21 -2.86
C ARG A 84 -17.69 5.15 -2.28
N GLN A 85 -18.91 5.11 -2.81
CA GLN A 85 -20.02 5.93 -2.30
C GLN A 85 -20.39 5.57 -0.85
N GLN A 86 -20.29 4.30 -0.46
CA GLN A 86 -20.55 3.88 0.90
C GLN A 86 -19.52 4.44 1.89
N VAL A 87 -18.23 4.38 1.55
CA VAL A 87 -17.13 4.95 2.35
C VAL A 87 -17.33 6.47 2.50
N HIS A 88 -17.62 7.17 1.40
CA HIS A 88 -17.89 8.60 1.43
C HIS A 88 -19.10 8.94 2.31
N ARG A 89 -20.20 8.19 2.21
CA ARG A 89 -21.38 8.40 3.07
C ARG A 89 -21.09 8.15 4.54
N ALA A 90 -20.36 7.07 4.86
CA ALA A 90 -19.98 6.74 6.23
C ALA A 90 -19.08 7.81 6.86
N PHE A 91 -18.17 8.39 6.07
CA PHE A 91 -17.32 9.51 6.47
C PHE A 91 -18.15 10.77 6.78
N ILE A 92 -19.06 11.16 5.88
CA ILE A 92 -19.96 12.31 6.11
C ILE A 92 -20.93 12.08 7.29
N SER A 93 -21.36 10.84 7.50
CA SER A 93 -22.29 10.48 8.58
C SER A 93 -21.57 10.19 9.91
N ASP A 94 -20.34 10.67 10.11
CA ASP A 94 -19.63 10.58 11.38
C ASP A 94 -19.34 9.14 11.87
N SER A 95 -19.49 8.15 10.99
CA SER A 95 -19.41 6.72 11.28
C SER A 95 -18.05 6.17 10.83
N PHE A 96 -17.05 6.29 11.71
CA PHE A 96 -15.71 5.76 11.45
C PHE A 96 -15.55 4.25 11.61
N LEU A 97 -16.62 3.53 11.93
CA LEU A 97 -16.60 2.08 12.04
C LEU A 97 -16.10 1.48 10.71
N ARG A 98 -14.89 0.90 10.75
CA ARG A 98 -14.22 0.19 9.65
C ARG A 98 -13.56 1.08 8.58
N LEU A 99 -13.69 2.42 8.62
CA LEU A 99 -13.03 3.32 7.66
C LEU A 99 -11.49 3.24 7.73
N ALA A 100 -10.91 2.95 8.90
CA ALA A 100 -9.47 2.79 9.06
C ALA A 100 -8.85 1.66 8.22
N PHE A 101 -9.65 0.68 7.79
CA PHE A 101 -9.18 -0.46 6.98
C PHE A 101 -9.40 -0.27 5.48
N GLN A 102 -10.05 0.82 5.08
CA GLN A 102 -10.38 1.09 3.68
C GLN A 102 -10.09 2.55 3.37
N TYR A 103 -8.80 2.84 3.18
CA TYR A 103 -8.31 4.16 2.81
C TYR A 103 -8.73 4.51 1.38
N GLU A 104 -9.31 5.69 1.20
CA GLU A 104 -9.67 6.24 -0.10
C GLU A 104 -8.97 7.60 -0.31
N PRO A 105 -8.01 7.72 -1.25
CA PRO A 105 -7.20 8.94 -1.39
C PRO A 105 -7.98 10.20 -1.76
N ASP A 106 -9.18 10.06 -2.33
CA ASP A 106 -10.02 11.19 -2.73
C ASP A 106 -10.78 11.84 -1.56
N ILE A 107 -10.71 11.24 -0.36
CA ILE A 107 -11.36 11.76 0.85
C ILE A 107 -10.37 12.63 1.63
N GLU A 108 -10.74 13.88 1.89
CA GLU A 108 -9.98 14.80 2.74
C GLU A 108 -10.17 14.47 4.22
N TYR A 109 -9.58 13.38 4.70
CA TYR A 109 -9.72 12.91 6.08
C TYR A 109 -9.32 13.98 7.12
N TYR A 110 -8.33 14.82 6.82
CA TYR A 110 -7.82 15.86 7.71
C TYR A 110 -8.81 17.02 7.91
N ALA A 111 -9.75 17.24 6.98
CA ALA A 111 -10.75 18.29 7.08
C ALA A 111 -11.91 17.92 8.02
N HIS A 112 -11.98 16.66 8.45
CA HIS A 112 -13.09 16.19 9.28
C HIS A 112 -12.98 16.75 10.71
N SER A 113 -14.09 17.30 11.21
CA SER A 113 -14.26 17.83 12.57
C SER A 113 -13.83 16.91 13.73
N LYS A 114 -13.81 15.59 13.54
CA LYS A 114 -13.42 14.59 14.55
C LYS A 114 -11.93 14.22 14.47
N VAL A 115 -11.25 14.60 13.38
CA VAL A 115 -9.80 14.43 13.19
C VAL A 115 -9.08 15.69 13.68
N VAL A 116 -9.41 16.12 14.90
CA VAL A 116 -8.82 17.28 15.56
C VAL A 116 -8.12 16.80 16.83
N ILE A 117 -6.78 16.73 16.77
CA ILE A 117 -5.95 16.34 17.92
C ILE A 117 -5.90 17.48 18.96
N GLY A 118 -5.89 18.73 18.49
CA GLY A 118 -5.81 19.93 19.33
C GLY A 118 -4.37 20.32 19.70
N ALA A 119 -4.24 21.32 20.58
CA ALA A 119 -2.95 21.74 21.11
C ALA A 119 -2.47 20.78 22.22
N MET A 120 -1.15 20.65 22.35
CA MET A 120 -0.50 19.93 23.45
C MET A 120 -0.32 20.89 24.63
N ASP A 121 -1.42 21.25 25.28
CA ASP A 121 -1.47 22.32 26.30
C ASP A 121 -1.85 21.81 27.69
N LYS A 122 -2.16 20.52 27.85
CA LYS A 122 -2.56 19.96 29.14
C LYS A 122 -1.34 19.45 29.87
N GLU A 123 -1.17 19.87 31.10
CA GLU A 123 -0.05 19.41 31.92
C GLU A 123 -0.43 18.13 32.68
N CYS A 124 0.51 17.19 32.77
CA CYS A 124 0.38 16.02 33.62
C CYS A 124 0.67 16.39 35.08
N PRO A 125 -0.21 16.05 36.04
CA PRO A 125 0.01 16.39 37.46
C PRO A 125 1.16 15.63 38.12
N HIS A 126 1.69 14.58 37.49
CA HIS A 126 2.75 13.75 38.06
C HIS A 126 4.14 14.06 37.51
N CYS A 127 4.25 14.31 36.20
CA CYS A 127 5.53 14.49 35.52
C CYS A 127 5.66 15.83 34.80
N HIS A 128 4.66 16.73 34.91
CA HIS A 128 4.64 18.04 34.27
C HIS A 128 4.77 18.03 32.73
N ALA A 129 4.69 16.84 32.11
CA ALA A 129 4.70 16.71 30.66
C ALA A 129 3.42 17.28 30.05
N LEU A 130 3.56 17.96 28.90
CA LEU A 130 2.44 18.42 28.10
C LEU A 130 1.81 17.24 27.34
N LYS A 131 0.49 17.17 27.34
CA LYS A 131 -0.32 16.12 26.72
C LYS A 131 -1.46 16.72 25.91
N PHE A 132 -2.02 15.92 25.00
CA PHE A 132 -3.24 16.30 24.29
C PHE A 132 -4.49 16.09 25.16
N LYS A 133 -5.55 16.86 24.89
CA LYS A 133 -6.80 16.82 25.68
C LYS A 133 -7.43 15.42 25.80
N ASN A 134 -7.38 14.63 24.74
CA ASN A 134 -8.01 13.31 24.66
C ASN A 134 -7.01 12.15 24.86
N GLU A 135 -5.79 12.46 25.32
CA GLU A 135 -4.76 11.45 25.55
C GLU A 135 -5.02 10.68 26.86
N PRO A 136 -4.88 9.34 26.87
CA PRO A 136 -5.11 8.57 28.08
C PRO A 136 -4.06 8.90 29.15
N ALA A 137 -4.49 8.91 30.42
CA ALA A 137 -3.66 9.32 31.57
C ALA A 137 -2.34 8.54 31.71
N GLY A 138 -2.27 7.32 31.14
CA GLY A 138 -1.09 6.47 31.19
C GLY A 138 0.01 6.77 30.18
N MET A 139 -0.23 7.59 29.14
CA MET A 139 0.74 7.76 28.04
C MET A 139 2.07 8.41 28.45
N CYS A 140 2.04 9.36 29.39
CA CYS A 140 3.23 10.12 29.78
C CYS A 140 4.05 9.47 30.89
N CYS A 141 3.40 8.97 31.95
CA CYS A 141 4.09 8.45 33.15
C CYS A 141 3.39 7.22 33.75
N ALA A 142 2.57 6.52 32.97
CA ALA A 142 1.73 5.42 33.45
C ALA A 142 0.93 5.78 34.71
N SER A 143 0.36 6.99 34.73
CA SER A 143 -0.37 7.57 35.88
C SER A 143 0.49 7.72 37.13
N GLY A 144 1.70 8.25 36.98
CA GLY A 144 2.62 8.53 38.09
C GLY A 144 3.46 7.35 38.56
N LYS A 145 3.38 6.20 37.89
CA LYS A 145 4.22 5.02 38.18
C LYS A 145 5.66 5.19 37.70
N VAL A 146 5.84 5.97 36.64
CA VAL A 146 7.17 6.29 36.10
C VAL A 146 7.55 7.68 36.60
N GLN A 147 8.56 7.72 37.46
CA GLN A 147 9.19 8.96 37.90
C GLN A 147 10.49 9.12 37.14
N LEU A 148 10.57 10.13 36.28
CA LEU A 148 11.80 10.46 35.58
C LEU A 148 12.74 11.18 36.55
N PRO A 149 14.04 10.86 36.57
CA PRO A 149 15.03 11.65 37.28
C PRO A 149 15.01 13.09 36.77
N GLU A 150 15.29 14.05 37.66
CA GLU A 150 15.48 15.43 37.25
C GLU A 150 16.70 15.51 36.31
N ILE A 151 16.53 16.14 35.16
CA ILE A 151 17.61 16.29 34.19
C ILE A 151 18.53 17.37 34.74
N GLU A 152 19.76 16.99 35.09
CA GLU A 152 20.78 17.94 35.52
C GLU A 152 21.02 18.99 34.42
N THR A 153 21.12 20.25 34.83
CA THR A 153 21.47 21.34 33.91
C THR A 153 22.85 21.05 33.32
N PRO A 154 23.01 21.06 31.99
CA PRO A 154 24.29 20.78 31.37
C PRO A 154 25.35 21.78 31.84
N PRO A 155 26.64 21.40 31.87
CA PRO A 155 27.71 22.33 32.21
C PRO A 155 27.88 23.39 31.11
N GLU A 156 28.36 24.59 31.48
CA GLU A 156 28.79 25.58 30.50
C GLU A 156 30.02 25.06 29.72
N PRO A 157 30.14 25.34 28.40
CA PRO A 157 29.33 26.27 27.59
C PRO A 157 28.07 25.67 26.94
N LEU A 158 27.76 24.39 27.16
CA LEU A 158 26.66 23.71 26.47
C LEU A 158 25.29 24.28 26.84
N ASN A 159 25.12 24.64 28.12
CA ASN A 159 23.89 25.25 28.61
C ASN A 159 23.60 26.60 27.94
N GLY A 160 24.60 27.48 27.84
CA GLY A 160 24.43 28.75 27.13
C GLY A 160 24.14 28.59 25.64
N LEU A 161 24.74 27.59 24.99
CA LEU A 161 24.45 27.22 23.61
C LEU A 161 23.03 26.67 23.41
N LEU A 162 22.48 25.96 24.40
CA LEU A 162 21.13 25.38 24.35
C LEU A 162 20.03 26.40 24.65
N ILE A 163 20.26 27.29 25.62
CA ILE A 163 19.25 28.26 26.10
C ILE A 163 19.21 29.53 25.23
N GLY A 164 20.25 29.83 24.45
CA GLY A 164 20.27 31.03 23.59
C GLY A 164 20.98 32.23 24.20
N THR A 165 21.73 32.04 25.28
CA THR A 165 22.48 33.12 25.94
C THR A 165 23.85 33.34 25.30
N ASP A 166 24.40 32.32 24.63
CA ASP A 166 25.68 32.40 23.94
C ASP A 166 25.53 32.96 22.51
N PRO A 167 26.44 33.83 22.03
CA PRO A 167 26.40 34.37 20.66
C PRO A 167 26.38 33.30 19.56
N ASP A 168 26.98 32.12 19.79
CA ASP A 168 27.03 31.03 18.82
C ASP A 168 25.82 30.08 18.93
N SER A 169 24.90 30.31 19.87
CA SER A 169 23.72 29.45 20.09
C SER A 169 22.87 29.27 18.83
N ASN A 170 22.67 30.32 18.04
CA ASN A 170 21.88 30.23 16.81
C ASN A 170 22.51 29.26 15.79
N VAL A 171 23.84 29.33 15.63
CA VAL A 171 24.59 28.45 14.74
C VAL A 171 24.55 27.01 15.26
N PHE A 172 24.73 26.85 16.58
CA PHE A 172 24.64 25.58 17.27
C PHE A 172 23.27 24.91 17.10
N LEU A 173 22.18 25.60 17.44
CA LEU A 173 20.81 25.06 17.34
C LEU A 173 20.40 24.71 15.90
N LYS A 174 20.77 25.55 14.92
CA LYS A 174 20.52 25.25 13.50
C LYS A 174 21.26 24.00 13.02
N SER A 175 22.47 23.76 13.54
CA SER A 175 23.35 22.68 13.10
C SER A 175 23.45 21.54 14.12
N ILE A 176 22.59 21.49 15.13
CA ILE A 176 22.72 20.59 16.29
C ILE A 176 22.80 19.12 15.89
N ARG A 177 22.06 18.71 14.83
CA ARG A 177 22.13 17.34 14.31
C ARG A 177 23.52 17.00 13.79
N ARG A 178 24.18 17.94 13.09
CA ARG A 178 25.53 17.75 12.55
C ARG A 178 26.55 17.64 13.68
N PHE A 179 26.44 18.50 14.69
CA PHE A 179 27.26 18.41 15.90
C PHE A 179 27.07 17.05 16.58
N ASN A 180 25.83 16.65 16.87
CA ASN A 180 25.53 15.36 17.51
C ASN A 180 26.04 14.16 16.70
N SER A 181 25.96 14.20 15.37
CA SER A 181 26.53 13.17 14.50
C SER A 181 28.06 13.12 14.56
N CYS A 182 28.75 14.25 14.70
CA CYS A 182 30.20 14.27 14.89
C CYS A 182 30.63 13.68 16.25
N PHE A 183 29.81 13.87 17.29
CA PHE A 183 30.02 13.31 18.64
C PHE A 183 29.44 11.90 18.82
N GLN A 184 28.90 11.29 17.77
CA GLN A 184 28.31 9.94 17.84
C GLN A 184 29.36 8.85 18.14
N MET A 185 30.65 9.12 17.92
CA MET A 185 31.75 8.20 18.24
C MET A 185 32.38 8.45 19.63
N THR A 186 31.96 9.47 20.37
CA THR A 186 32.53 9.84 21.68
C THR A 186 31.68 9.40 22.87
N SER A 187 30.75 8.46 22.68
CA SER A 187 29.87 7.96 23.75
C SER A 187 30.47 6.82 24.57
N PHE A 188 31.76 6.86 24.92
CA PHE A 188 32.34 6.04 25.98
C PHE A 188 33.63 6.71 26.46
N GLU A 189 33.52 7.55 27.49
CA GLU A 189 34.48 7.70 28.59
C GLU A 189 34.14 8.95 29.41
N GLN A 190 33.25 8.78 30.38
CA GLN A 190 33.28 9.53 31.64
C GLN A 190 32.49 8.71 32.67
N GLN A 191 33.14 7.67 33.19
CA GLN A 191 32.82 7.17 34.53
C GLN A 191 33.68 7.97 35.51
N LYS A 192 33.04 8.65 36.46
CA LYS A 192 33.65 9.01 37.73
C LYS A 192 33.09 8.08 38.80
#